data_AF-A0A0D3FDU4-F1
#
_entry.id   AF-A0A0D3FDU4-F1
#
_cell.length_a   1.000
_cell.length_b   1.000
_cell.length_c   1.000
_cell.angle_alpha   90.00
_cell.angle_beta   90.00
_cell.angle_gamma   90.00
#
_symmetry.space_group_name_H-M   'P 1'
#
loop_
_entity.id
_entity.type
_entity.pdbx_description
1 polymer ?
#
loop_
_entity_poly.entity_id
_entity_poly.type
_entity_poly.pdbx_seq_one_letter_code
_entity_poly.pdbx_strand_id
1 'polypeptide(L)'
;MARTAWRCALVILAGVLLCAAVETAVAAKRVSIPDDLRDVVDDEEDDDWRHWGAAAPPRDDGPPPDLAGMDPAALQAELLRRHAGPSFGFVKLRLGVRRSQEEVMGIATRWTNVLRTGSVAAKFVAVDFGTLMFTMDRGQDILESSDNWVTLFKVKEFILSQPEAYEFKIGNQAFRRPGDPPLDEVVEMLQKQKSTMLSQDPGSQQYKSKVEL
;
A
#
# COMPACT_ATOMS: atom_id res chain seq x y z
N MET A 1 21.48 71.66 33.40
CA MET A 1 20.55 70.53 33.60
C MET A 1 19.24 70.65 32.80
N ALA A 2 18.73 71.85 32.46
CA ALA A 2 17.48 71.99 31.71
C ALA A 2 17.54 71.56 30.21
N ARG A 3 18.70 71.69 29.56
CA ARG A 3 18.86 71.36 28.12
C ARG A 3 18.87 69.86 27.81
N THR A 4 19.27 69.02 28.76
CA THR A 4 19.30 67.56 28.62
C THR A 4 17.91 66.95 28.84
N ALA A 5 17.16 67.46 29.82
CA ALA A 5 15.78 67.06 30.07
C ALA A 5 14.86 67.34 28.87
N TRP A 6 15.04 68.48 28.19
CA TRP A 6 14.26 68.84 27.00
C TRP A 6 14.54 67.90 25.81
N ARG A 7 15.79 67.48 25.64
CA ARG A 7 16.18 66.54 24.57
C ARG A 7 15.62 65.14 24.82
N CYS A 8 15.61 64.69 26.07
CA CYS A 8 14.97 63.41 26.43
C CYS A 8 13.44 63.45 26.23
N ALA A 9 12.79 64.56 26.57
CA ALA A 9 11.35 64.72 26.34
C ALA A 9 10.98 64.69 24.85
N LEU A 10 11.77 65.32 23.97
CA LEU A 10 11.55 65.29 22.52
C LEU A 10 11.75 63.89 21.92
N VAL A 11 12.72 63.11 22.40
CA VAL A 11 12.94 61.73 21.91
C VAL A 11 11.80 60.82 22.34
N ILE A 12 11.29 60.97 23.56
CA ILE A 12 10.13 60.21 24.04
C ILE A 12 8.88 60.60 23.24
N LEU A 13 8.65 61.89 22.99
CA LEU A 13 7.49 62.36 22.24
C LEU A 13 7.55 61.90 20.77
N ALA A 14 8.73 61.92 20.14
CA ALA A 14 8.93 61.37 18.80
C ALA A 14 8.74 59.85 18.75
N GLY A 15 9.20 59.11 19.77
CA GLY A 15 8.97 57.67 19.89
C GLY A 15 7.49 57.32 20.04
N VAL A 16 6.75 58.07 20.86
CA VAL A 16 5.28 57.89 21.02
C VAL A 16 4.54 58.22 19.73
N LEU A 17 4.94 59.28 19.01
CA LEU A 17 4.34 59.62 17.71
C LEU A 17 4.63 58.56 16.63
N LEU A 18 5.81 57.94 16.67
CA LEU A 18 6.19 56.86 15.76
C LEU A 18 5.43 55.56 16.06
N CYS A 19 5.22 55.23 17.35
CA CYS A 19 4.37 54.10 17.76
C CYS A 19 2.90 54.33 17.38
N ALA A 20 2.37 55.54 17.56
CA ALA A 20 1.00 55.87 17.17
C ALA A 20 0.80 55.84 15.64
N ALA A 21 1.82 56.20 14.85
CA ALA A 21 1.75 56.09 13.39
C ALA A 21 1.78 54.62 12.90
N VAL A 22 2.48 53.72 13.60
CA VAL A 22 2.50 52.28 13.28
C VAL A 22 1.13 51.64 13.46
N GLU A 23 0.35 52.05 14.46
CA GLU A 23 -1.01 51.53 14.68
C GLU A 23 -1.99 51.93 13.56
N THR A 24 -1.75 53.05 12.87
CA THR A 24 -2.62 53.49 11.76
C THR A 24 -2.32 52.83 10.41
N ALA A 25 -1.19 52.12 10.28
CA ALA A 25 -0.80 51.44 9.04
C ALA A 25 -1.23 49.96 8.97
N VAL A 26 -1.70 49.37 10.08
CA VAL A 26 -2.25 47.99 10.14
C VAL A 26 -3.79 48.00 10.09
N ALA A 27 -4.36 49.01 9.43
CA ALA A 27 -5.74 48.95 8.94
C ALA A 27 -5.74 48.64 7.43
N ALA A 28 -4.98 47.60 7.04
CA ALA A 28 -5.15 46.98 5.74
C ALA A 28 -6.56 46.38 5.70
N LYS A 29 -7.48 47.15 5.08
CA LYS A 29 -8.82 46.83 4.62
C LYS A 29 -9.12 45.32 4.69
N ARG A 30 -9.71 44.88 5.81
CA ARG A 30 -10.24 43.51 5.91
C ARG A 30 -11.30 43.39 4.83
N VAL A 31 -11.03 42.59 3.81
CA VAL A 31 -12.03 42.22 2.82
C VAL A 31 -13.11 41.47 3.60
N SER A 32 -14.30 42.07 3.70
CA SER A 32 -15.46 41.43 4.31
C SER A 32 -15.92 40.36 3.34
N ILE A 33 -15.50 39.12 3.57
CA ILE A 33 -16.02 37.96 2.84
C ILE A 33 -17.48 37.78 3.32
N PRO A 34 -18.48 37.92 2.45
CA PRO A 34 -19.85 37.63 2.82
C PRO A 34 -19.97 36.15 3.22
N ASP A 35 -20.74 35.85 4.28
CA ASP A 35 -21.03 34.46 4.70
C ASP A 35 -21.74 33.64 3.59
N ASP A 36 -22.34 34.34 2.62
CA ASP A 36 -22.96 33.75 1.46
C ASP A 36 -21.93 33.51 0.34
N LEU A 37 -21.22 32.39 0.44
CA LEU A 37 -20.21 31.93 -0.53
C LEU A 37 -20.82 31.19 -1.74
N ARG A 38 -22.12 31.33 -1.99
CA ARG A 38 -22.82 30.63 -3.09
C ARG A 38 -22.41 31.11 -4.48
N ASP A 39 -21.75 32.26 -4.58
CA ASP A 39 -21.21 32.84 -5.80
C ASP A 39 -19.75 32.44 -6.07
N VAL A 40 -19.09 31.78 -5.12
CA VAL A 40 -17.74 31.22 -5.30
C VAL A 40 -17.88 29.90 -6.04
N VAL A 41 -17.58 29.92 -7.35
CA VAL A 41 -17.44 28.73 -8.18
C VAL A 41 -15.98 28.27 -8.04
N ASP A 42 -15.77 27.09 -7.45
CA ASP A 42 -14.46 26.45 -7.37
C ASP A 42 -14.11 25.82 -8.73
N ASP A 43 -13.41 26.57 -9.56
CA ASP A 43 -12.92 26.14 -10.87
C ASP A 43 -11.48 25.59 -10.83
N GLU A 44 -10.89 25.49 -9.63
CA GLU A 44 -9.50 25.07 -9.41
C GLU A 44 -9.36 23.56 -9.11
N GLU A 45 -10.48 22.85 -8.87
CA GLU A 45 -10.47 21.39 -8.87
C GLU A 45 -10.25 20.86 -10.30
N ASP A 46 -9.00 20.49 -10.58
CA ASP A 46 -8.62 19.78 -11.79
C ASP A 46 -9.51 18.56 -12.01
N ASP A 47 -9.83 18.25 -13.27
CA ASP A 47 -10.62 17.07 -13.62
C ASP A 47 -10.05 15.80 -13.00
N ASP A 48 -8.73 15.70 -12.88
CA ASP A 48 -8.05 14.58 -12.23
C ASP A 48 -8.49 14.37 -10.76
N TRP A 49 -8.84 15.44 -10.03
CA TRP A 49 -9.36 15.34 -8.67
C TRP A 49 -10.82 14.87 -8.64
N ARG A 50 -11.66 15.33 -9.59
CA ARG A 50 -13.06 14.87 -9.72
C ARG A 50 -13.17 13.37 -9.98
N HIS A 51 -12.18 12.78 -10.65
CA HIS A 51 -12.13 11.35 -10.96
C HIS A 51 -11.34 10.54 -9.92
N TRP A 52 -10.81 11.18 -8.87
CA TRP A 52 -10.00 10.52 -7.87
C TRP A 52 -10.82 9.48 -7.09
N GLY A 53 -10.38 8.22 -7.13
CA GLY A 53 -11.09 7.09 -6.51
C GLY A 53 -12.19 6.44 -7.35
N ALA A 54 -12.47 6.96 -8.55
CA ALA A 54 -13.33 6.28 -9.51
C ALA A 54 -12.66 4.97 -9.96
N ALA A 55 -13.46 3.91 -10.12
CA ALA A 55 -12.94 2.68 -10.72
C ALA A 55 -12.46 2.98 -12.13
N ALA A 56 -11.22 2.56 -12.46
CA ALA A 56 -10.71 2.71 -13.81
C ALA A 56 -11.72 2.09 -14.79
N PRO A 57 -12.05 2.78 -15.90
CA PRO A 57 -12.95 2.21 -16.89
C PRO A 57 -12.39 0.85 -17.35
N PRO A 58 -13.27 -0.13 -17.67
CA PRO A 58 -12.84 -1.35 -18.33
C PRO A 58 -11.94 -0.98 -19.51
N ARG A 59 -10.80 -1.67 -19.66
CA ARG A 59 -9.90 -1.41 -20.79
C ARG A 59 -10.73 -1.55 -22.06
N ASP A 60 -10.81 -0.48 -22.84
CA ASP A 60 -11.37 -0.55 -24.18
C ASP A 60 -10.32 -1.20 -25.07
N ASP A 61 -10.34 -2.53 -25.08
CA ASP A 61 -9.40 -3.34 -25.85
C ASP A 61 -9.63 -3.23 -27.36
N GLY A 62 -10.71 -2.53 -27.78
CA GLY A 62 -11.17 -2.39 -29.15
C GLY A 62 -11.32 -3.73 -29.88
N PRO A 63 -11.78 -3.73 -31.14
CA PRO A 63 -11.52 -4.87 -32.01
C PRO A 63 -10.00 -5.10 -32.12
N PRO A 64 -9.53 -6.36 -32.24
CA PRO A 64 -8.12 -6.65 -32.44
C PRO A 64 -7.56 -5.82 -33.61
N PRO A 65 -6.35 -5.23 -33.48
CA PRO A 65 -5.75 -4.44 -34.53
C PRO A 65 -5.31 -5.39 -35.64
N ASP A 66 -5.27 -4.90 -36.86
CA ASP A 66 -4.68 -5.67 -37.96
C ASP A 66 -3.16 -5.73 -37.80
N LEU A 67 -2.66 -6.82 -37.20
CA LEU A 67 -1.24 -7.04 -36.94
C LEU A 67 -0.44 -7.29 -38.23
N ALA A 68 -1.09 -7.63 -39.35
CA ALA A 68 -0.40 -7.98 -40.59
C ALA A 68 0.17 -6.76 -41.33
N GLY A 69 -0.39 -5.56 -41.11
CA GLY A 69 0.04 -4.31 -41.74
C GLY A 69 0.86 -3.38 -40.86
N MET A 70 1.14 -3.76 -39.60
CA MET A 70 1.86 -2.90 -38.66
C MET A 70 3.37 -2.90 -38.87
N ASP A 71 3.98 -1.73 -38.67
CA ASP A 71 5.43 -1.60 -38.54
C ASP A 71 5.94 -2.39 -37.32
N PRO A 72 7.13 -3.03 -37.37
CA PRO A 72 7.67 -3.82 -36.26
C PRO A 72 7.72 -3.10 -34.91
N ALA A 73 7.97 -1.78 -34.88
CA ALA A 73 7.98 -1.03 -33.62
C ALA A 73 6.56 -0.84 -33.05
N ALA A 74 5.58 -0.60 -33.93
CA ALA A 74 4.17 -0.50 -33.55
C ALA A 74 3.60 -1.85 -33.10
N LEU A 75 3.97 -2.94 -33.77
CA LEU A 75 3.61 -4.30 -33.39
C LEU A 75 4.17 -4.65 -32.00
N GLN A 76 5.43 -4.30 -31.73
CA GLN A 76 6.05 -4.51 -30.43
C GLN A 76 5.36 -3.70 -29.33
N ALA A 77 5.04 -2.43 -29.60
CA ALA A 77 4.29 -1.57 -28.67
C ALA A 77 2.89 -2.12 -28.37
N GLU A 78 2.18 -2.61 -29.39
CA GLU A 78 0.83 -3.16 -29.22
C GLU A 78 0.84 -4.51 -28.50
N LEU A 79 1.83 -5.36 -28.78
CA LEU A 79 2.06 -6.60 -28.03
C LEU A 79 2.40 -6.31 -26.57
N LEU A 80 3.21 -5.31 -26.28
CA LEU A 80 3.51 -4.87 -24.91
C LEU A 80 2.27 -4.26 -24.21
N ARG A 81 1.46 -3.49 -24.94
CA ARG A 81 0.20 -2.89 -24.47
C ARG A 81 -0.85 -3.96 -24.15
N ARG A 82 -0.91 -5.06 -24.91
CA ARG A 82 -1.86 -6.18 -24.74
C ARG A 82 -1.36 -7.30 -23.83
N HIS A 83 -0.04 -7.49 -23.69
CA HIS A 83 0.52 -8.38 -22.66
C HIS A 83 0.26 -7.88 -21.24
N ALA A 84 -0.43 -6.74 -21.11
CA ALA A 84 -0.90 -6.07 -19.91
C ALA A 84 -2.02 -6.79 -19.10
N GLY A 85 -2.02 -8.13 -18.97
CA GLY A 85 -2.91 -8.85 -18.03
C GLY A 85 -2.65 -8.64 -16.53
N PRO A 86 -3.58 -8.99 -15.62
CA PRO A 86 -3.36 -8.90 -14.18
C PRO A 86 -2.16 -9.75 -13.75
N SER A 87 -1.25 -9.17 -12.96
CA SER A 87 -0.18 -9.96 -12.32
C SER A 87 -0.74 -10.60 -11.05
N PHE A 88 -0.48 -11.88 -10.86
CA PHE A 88 -0.90 -12.59 -9.65
C PHE A 88 0.25 -13.35 -9.03
N GLY A 89 0.11 -13.61 -7.73
CA GLY A 89 1.05 -14.43 -6.99
C GLY A 89 0.42 -14.97 -5.72
N PHE A 90 1.23 -15.67 -4.94
CA PHE A 90 0.80 -16.38 -3.75
C PHE A 90 1.64 -15.98 -2.55
N VAL A 91 1.01 -15.89 -1.40
CA VAL A 91 1.67 -15.74 -0.11
C VAL A 91 1.39 -16.99 0.70
N LYS A 92 2.45 -17.65 1.16
CA LYS A 92 2.38 -18.69 2.18
C LYS A 92 2.47 -18.03 3.55
N LEU A 93 1.47 -18.29 4.37
CA LEU A 93 1.46 -17.88 5.77
C LEU A 93 2.32 -18.84 6.60
N ARG A 94 2.80 -18.37 7.76
CA ARG A 94 3.59 -19.19 8.69
C ARG A 94 2.85 -20.49 9.03
N LEU A 95 3.53 -21.59 8.76
CA LEU A 95 3.11 -22.94 9.08
C LEU A 95 3.17 -23.17 10.60
N GLY A 96 2.33 -24.09 11.11
CA GLY A 96 2.27 -24.43 12.54
C GLY A 96 1.34 -23.56 13.38
N VAL A 97 0.90 -22.40 12.86
CA VAL A 97 -0.17 -21.61 13.48
C VAL A 97 -1.52 -22.08 12.95
N ARG A 98 -2.38 -22.60 13.82
CA ARG A 98 -3.77 -22.92 13.44
C ARG A 98 -4.51 -21.62 13.20
N ARG A 99 -5.13 -21.48 12.03
CA ARG A 99 -5.97 -20.34 11.67
C ARG A 99 -7.34 -20.82 11.19
N SER A 100 -8.38 -20.05 11.49
CA SER A 100 -9.70 -20.25 10.88
C SER A 100 -9.76 -19.58 9.50
N GLN A 101 -10.80 -19.91 8.72
CA GLN A 101 -11.00 -19.30 7.41
C GLN A 101 -11.27 -17.79 7.53
N GLU A 102 -12.05 -17.39 8.55
CA GLU A 102 -12.39 -16.02 8.87
C GLU A 102 -11.14 -15.21 9.23
N GLU A 103 -10.20 -15.80 9.97
CA GLU A 103 -8.95 -15.15 10.31
C GLU A 103 -8.09 -14.88 9.07
N VAL A 104 -7.99 -15.85 8.17
CA VAL A 104 -7.20 -15.73 6.93
C VAL A 104 -7.85 -14.76 5.96
N MET A 105 -9.18 -14.78 5.84
CA MET A 105 -9.93 -13.75 5.13
C MET A 105 -9.70 -12.37 5.75
N GLY A 106 -9.70 -12.28 7.08
CA GLY A 106 -9.40 -11.05 7.80
C GLY A 106 -8.00 -10.52 7.48
N ILE A 107 -6.98 -11.38 7.41
CA ILE A 107 -5.63 -11.01 6.97
C ILE A 107 -5.67 -10.47 5.54
N ALA A 108 -6.32 -11.18 4.62
CA ALA A 108 -6.43 -10.78 3.21
C ALA A 108 -7.10 -9.41 3.06
N THR A 109 -8.22 -9.17 3.74
CA THR A 109 -8.92 -7.89 3.73
C THR A 109 -8.08 -6.78 4.34
N ARG A 110 -7.43 -7.03 5.48
CA ARG A 110 -6.54 -6.03 6.11
C ARG A 110 -5.40 -5.63 5.18
N TRP A 111 -4.69 -6.61 4.60
CA TRP A 111 -3.58 -6.33 3.70
C TRP A 111 -4.02 -5.61 2.42
N THR A 112 -5.17 -6.00 1.86
CA THR A 112 -5.77 -5.28 0.72
C THR A 112 -6.06 -3.82 1.07
N ASN A 113 -6.64 -3.56 2.23
CA ASN A 113 -6.97 -2.21 2.66
C ASN A 113 -5.72 -1.37 2.93
N VAL A 114 -4.70 -1.94 3.59
CA VAL A 114 -3.43 -1.23 3.85
C VAL A 114 -2.73 -0.87 2.54
N LEU A 115 -2.64 -1.80 1.59
CA LEU A 115 -2.01 -1.50 0.30
C LEU A 115 -2.83 -0.49 -0.51
N ARG A 116 -4.16 -0.56 -0.44
CA ARG A 116 -5.05 0.44 -1.04
C ARG A 116 -4.82 1.84 -0.46
N THR A 117 -4.59 1.97 0.86
CA THR A 117 -4.24 3.27 1.46
C THR A 117 -2.89 3.81 0.97
N GLY A 118 -1.99 2.94 0.54
CA GLY A 118 -0.71 3.30 -0.08
C GLY A 118 -0.78 3.50 -1.60
N SER A 119 -1.98 3.68 -2.17
CA SER A 119 -2.25 3.76 -3.62
C SER A 119 -1.78 2.53 -4.40
N VAL A 120 -1.61 1.39 -3.75
CA VAL A 120 -1.24 0.14 -4.40
C VAL A 120 -2.49 -0.70 -4.64
N ALA A 121 -2.85 -0.88 -5.90
CA ALA A 121 -3.99 -1.69 -6.34
C ALA A 121 -3.72 -3.20 -6.28
N ALA A 122 -3.40 -3.71 -5.09
CA ALA A 122 -3.24 -5.13 -4.83
C ALA A 122 -4.43 -5.67 -4.03
N LYS A 123 -5.06 -6.75 -4.52
CA LYS A 123 -6.18 -7.42 -3.88
C LYS A 123 -5.76 -8.81 -3.42
N PHE A 124 -5.97 -9.11 -2.14
CA PHE A 124 -5.69 -10.41 -1.55
C PHE A 124 -6.98 -11.19 -1.35
N VAL A 125 -6.89 -12.50 -1.59
CA VAL A 125 -7.99 -13.46 -1.42
C VAL A 125 -7.43 -14.69 -0.70
N ALA A 126 -8.19 -15.19 0.28
CA ALA A 126 -7.85 -16.44 0.94
C ALA A 126 -8.12 -17.62 0.01
N VAL A 127 -7.09 -18.44 -0.25
CA VAL A 127 -7.23 -19.68 -1.03
C VAL A 127 -7.41 -20.87 -0.11
N ASP A 128 -6.68 -20.89 1.00
CA ASP A 128 -6.70 -21.95 2.01
C ASP A 128 -6.23 -21.38 3.36
N PHE A 129 -6.28 -22.15 4.44
CA PHE A 129 -5.94 -21.72 5.81
C PHE A 129 -4.49 -21.20 5.99
N GLY A 130 -3.61 -21.49 5.02
CA GLY A 130 -2.21 -21.05 5.02
C GLY A 130 -1.77 -20.34 3.75
N THR A 131 -2.67 -20.05 2.81
CA THR A 131 -2.30 -19.47 1.51
C THR A 131 -3.23 -18.34 1.12
N LEU A 132 -2.65 -17.18 0.80
CA LEU A 132 -3.33 -16.08 0.15
C LEU A 132 -2.91 -16.04 -1.32
N MET A 133 -3.84 -15.73 -2.21
CA MET A 133 -3.53 -15.28 -3.56
C MET A 133 -3.66 -13.77 -3.60
N PHE A 134 -2.79 -13.09 -4.33
CA PHE A 134 -2.96 -11.69 -4.63
C PHE A 134 -3.02 -11.46 -6.13
N THR A 135 -3.79 -10.46 -6.53
CA THR A 135 -3.84 -9.93 -7.89
C THR A 135 -3.50 -8.45 -7.85
N MET A 136 -2.77 -7.97 -8.85
CA MET A 136 -2.48 -6.56 -9.05
C MET A 136 -3.05 -6.16 -10.40
N ASP A 137 -3.94 -5.16 -10.39
CA ASP A 137 -4.47 -4.58 -11.62
C ASP A 137 -3.40 -3.69 -12.25
N ARG A 138 -3.19 -3.86 -13.56
CA ARG A 138 -2.31 -2.98 -14.35
C ARG A 138 -3.01 -1.65 -14.61
N GLY A 139 -3.07 -0.80 -13.59
CA GLY A 139 -3.37 0.63 -13.74
C GLY A 139 -2.09 1.42 -13.65
N GLN A 140 -1.52 1.80 -14.81
CA GLN A 140 -0.44 2.79 -15.03
C GLN A 140 0.91 2.65 -14.27
N ASP A 141 1.00 2.08 -13.07
CA ASP A 141 2.20 2.08 -12.23
C ASP A 141 3.26 1.01 -12.57
N ILE A 142 3.03 0.17 -13.58
CA ILE A 142 4.02 -0.79 -14.11
C ILE A 142 4.52 -0.36 -15.50
N LEU A 143 3.81 0.57 -16.15
CA LEU A 143 4.08 0.96 -17.54
C LEU A 143 4.68 2.35 -17.60
N GLU A 144 5.90 2.48 -17.11
CA GLU A 144 6.83 3.46 -17.67
C GLU A 144 8.26 2.98 -17.40
N SER A 145 8.82 2.33 -18.42
CA SER A 145 10.22 1.91 -18.57
C SER A 145 10.73 0.70 -17.76
N SER A 146 11.69 0.00 -18.37
CA SER A 146 12.24 -1.32 -18.03
C SER A 146 12.97 -1.41 -16.68
N ASP A 147 12.89 -0.38 -15.83
CA ASP A 147 13.50 -0.30 -14.50
C ASP A 147 12.47 -0.26 -13.35
N ASN A 148 11.19 -0.47 -13.64
CA ASN A 148 10.11 -0.30 -12.68
C ASN A 148 9.80 -1.57 -11.85
N TRP A 149 10.64 -1.79 -10.82
CA TRP A 149 10.48 -2.79 -9.74
C TRP A 149 9.66 -2.24 -8.55
N VAL A 150 9.21 -0.98 -8.60
CA VAL A 150 8.84 -0.22 -7.39
C VAL A 150 7.56 -0.73 -6.72
N THR A 151 6.47 -0.95 -7.46
CA THR A 151 5.20 -1.39 -6.86
C THR A 151 5.24 -2.84 -6.40
N LEU A 152 5.89 -3.71 -7.19
CA LEU A 152 6.12 -5.09 -6.77
C LEU A 152 7.03 -5.15 -5.54
N PHE A 153 8.07 -4.30 -5.48
CA PHE A 153 8.93 -4.18 -4.31
C PHE A 153 8.16 -3.70 -3.10
N LYS A 154 7.35 -2.64 -3.21
CA LYS A 154 6.50 -2.15 -2.11
C LYS A 154 5.63 -3.26 -1.54
N VAL A 155 5.03 -4.08 -2.41
CA VAL A 155 4.17 -5.18 -1.97
C VAL A 155 4.97 -6.31 -1.35
N LYS A 156 6.10 -6.70 -1.97
CA LYS A 156 7.03 -7.69 -1.42
C LYS A 156 7.51 -7.28 -0.03
N GLU A 157 8.01 -6.06 0.12
CA GLU A 157 8.52 -5.52 1.40
C GLU A 157 7.41 -5.43 2.44
N PHE A 158 6.23 -4.95 2.04
CA PHE A 158 5.07 -4.95 2.93
C PHE A 158 4.74 -6.37 3.40
N ILE A 159 4.56 -7.34 2.49
CA ILE A 159 4.20 -8.72 2.86
C ILE A 159 5.29 -9.34 3.74
N LEU A 160 6.56 -9.24 3.35
CA LEU A 160 7.67 -9.79 4.12
C LEU A 160 7.90 -9.04 5.44
N SER A 161 7.30 -7.88 5.66
CA SER A 161 7.26 -7.24 6.99
C SER A 161 6.20 -7.85 7.91
N GLN A 162 5.11 -8.43 7.36
CA GLN A 162 4.00 -8.97 8.14
C GLN A 162 4.37 -10.28 8.84
N PRO A 163 4.18 -10.40 10.16
CA PRO A 163 4.61 -11.58 10.93
C PRO A 163 3.93 -12.88 10.46
N GLU A 164 2.73 -12.78 9.89
CA GLU A 164 1.99 -13.91 9.36
C GLU A 164 2.57 -14.45 8.06
N ALA A 165 3.32 -13.65 7.30
CA ALA A 165 3.90 -14.06 6.03
C ALA A 165 5.18 -14.88 6.25
N TYR A 166 5.33 -15.93 5.44
CA TYR A 166 6.51 -16.77 5.40
C TYR A 166 7.21 -16.70 4.04
N GLU A 167 6.46 -16.93 2.96
CA GLU A 167 6.99 -16.90 1.59
C GLU A 167 6.06 -16.10 0.67
N PHE A 168 6.66 -15.23 -0.14
CA PHE A 168 5.98 -14.48 -1.21
C PHE A 168 6.43 -15.02 -2.56
N LYS A 169 5.51 -15.48 -3.40
CA LYS A 169 5.79 -16.10 -4.69
C LYS A 169 5.09 -15.36 -5.82
N ILE A 170 5.82 -15.06 -6.89
CA ILE A 170 5.28 -14.50 -8.13
C ILE A 170 5.95 -15.21 -9.32
N GLY A 171 5.14 -15.83 -10.18
CA GLY A 171 5.63 -16.72 -11.23
C GLY A 171 6.55 -17.81 -10.65
N ASN A 172 7.80 -17.84 -11.13
CA ASN A 172 8.82 -18.82 -10.70
C ASN A 172 9.72 -18.30 -9.56
N GLN A 173 9.54 -17.06 -9.10
CA GLN A 173 10.38 -16.46 -8.07
C GLN A 173 9.70 -16.56 -6.71
N ALA A 174 10.44 -17.03 -5.71
CA ALA A 174 10.01 -17.11 -4.33
C ALA A 174 10.93 -16.26 -3.45
N PHE A 175 10.33 -15.43 -2.60
CA PHE A 175 11.00 -14.50 -1.71
C PHE A 175 10.65 -14.81 -0.26
N ARG A 176 11.66 -14.75 0.60
CA ARG A 176 11.55 -15.04 2.03
C ARG A 176 12.32 -13.99 2.82
N ARG A 177 12.10 -13.94 4.13
CA ARG A 177 12.92 -13.11 5.01
C ARG A 177 14.34 -13.68 5.08
N PRO A 178 15.37 -12.84 5.27
CA PRO A 178 16.73 -13.32 5.48
C PRO A 178 16.77 -14.32 6.64
N GLY A 179 17.29 -15.53 6.39
CA GLY A 179 17.44 -16.59 7.39
C GLY A 179 16.29 -17.58 7.51
N ASP A 180 15.14 -17.35 6.85
CA ASP A 180 14.06 -18.35 6.82
C ASP A 180 14.43 -19.51 5.85
N PRO A 181 14.34 -20.79 6.29
CA PRO A 181 14.64 -21.95 5.45
C PRO A 181 13.66 -22.09 4.26
N PRO A 182 13.89 -23.03 3.32
CA PRO A 182 12.89 -23.37 2.31
C PRO A 182 11.61 -23.94 2.93
N LEU A 183 10.46 -23.67 2.30
CA LEU A 183 9.16 -24.13 2.78
C LEU A 183 9.11 -25.65 2.93
N ASP A 184 9.69 -26.39 1.99
CA ASP A 184 9.71 -27.86 1.99
C ASP A 184 10.39 -28.41 3.25
N GLU A 185 11.51 -27.81 3.65
CA GLU A 185 12.24 -28.18 4.87
C GLU A 185 11.39 -27.92 6.12
N VAL A 186 10.67 -26.80 6.18
CA VAL A 186 9.77 -26.51 7.32
C VAL A 186 8.62 -27.50 7.40
N VAL A 187 8.05 -27.90 6.26
CA VAL A 187 7.00 -28.93 6.22
C VAL A 187 7.54 -30.25 6.77
N GLU A 188 8.73 -30.68 6.35
CA GLU A 188 9.37 -31.89 6.86
C GLU A 188 9.66 -31.81 8.36
N MET A 189 10.19 -30.68 8.84
CA MET A 189 10.44 -30.45 10.27
C MET A 189 9.16 -30.56 11.10
N LEU A 190 8.06 -29.94 10.64
CA LEU A 190 6.76 -30.00 11.31
C LEU A 190 6.18 -31.42 11.31
N GLN A 191 6.33 -32.16 10.21
CA GLN A 191 5.91 -33.56 10.15
C GLN A 191 6.71 -34.43 11.13
N LYS A 192 8.03 -34.23 11.22
CA LYS A 192 8.92 -34.94 12.15
C LYS A 192 8.63 -34.61 13.61
N GLN A 193 8.32 -33.35 13.92
CA GLN A 193 7.88 -32.95 15.26
C GLN A 193 6.55 -33.62 15.62
N LYS A 194 5.58 -33.63 14.70
CA LYS A 194 4.28 -34.27 14.91
C LYS A 194 4.43 -35.77 15.16
N SER A 195 5.25 -36.48 14.37
CA SER A 195 5.49 -37.91 14.58
C SER A 195 6.22 -38.19 15.90
N THR A 196 7.16 -37.34 16.29
CA THR A 196 7.86 -37.45 17.59
C THR A 196 6.89 -37.24 18.76
N MET A 197 6.02 -36.22 18.70
CA MET A 197 4.99 -35.97 19.72
C MET A 197 3.99 -37.13 19.84
N LEU A 198 3.54 -37.70 18.72
CA LEU A 198 2.69 -38.91 18.74
C LEU A 198 3.39 -40.13 19.35
N SER A 199 4.71 -40.26 19.16
CA SER A 199 5.49 -41.37 19.73
C SER A 199 5.80 -41.22 21.23
N GLN A 200 5.72 -40.00 21.77
CA GLN A 200 5.99 -39.69 23.18
C GLN A 200 4.74 -39.56 24.04
N ASP A 201 3.53 -39.71 23.49
CA ASP A 201 2.28 -39.73 24.26
C ASP A 201 2.14 -41.06 25.04
N PRO A 202 2.28 -41.07 26.38
CA PRO A 202 2.19 -42.29 27.19
C PRO A 202 0.80 -42.92 27.17
N GLY A 203 -0.24 -42.21 26.71
CA GLY A 203 -1.60 -42.75 26.55
C GLY A 203 -1.78 -43.69 25.35
N SER A 204 -0.89 -43.64 24.35
CA SER A 204 -1.00 -44.43 23.13
C SER A 204 -0.53 -45.89 23.29
N GLN A 205 0.40 -46.16 24.23
CA GLN A 205 0.85 -47.53 24.51
C GLN A 205 -0.20 -48.34 25.29
N GLN A 206 -1.06 -47.69 26.07
CA GLN A 206 -2.11 -48.36 26.85
C GLN A 206 -3.27 -48.86 25.98
N TYR A 207 -3.46 -48.28 24.78
CA TYR A 207 -4.49 -48.73 23.83
C TYR A 207 -4.02 -49.90 22.97
N LYS A 208 -2.73 -49.99 22.64
CA LYS A 208 -2.19 -51.12 21.86
C LYS A 208 -2.17 -52.43 22.66
N SER A 209 -1.89 -52.38 23.97
CA SER A 209 -1.82 -53.58 24.81
C SER A 209 -3.19 -54.19 25.14
N LYS A 210 -4.30 -53.44 24.97
CA LYS A 210 -5.65 -53.92 25.30
C LYS A 210 -6.39 -54.58 24.12
N VAL A 211 -5.83 -54.51 22.91
CA VAL A 211 -6.43 -55.09 21.69
C VAL A 211 -5.78 -56.43 21.32
N GLU A 212 -4.67 -56.81 21.96
CA GLU A 212 -3.98 -58.10 21.75
C GLU A 212 -4.18 -59.13 22.89
N LEU A 213 -5.27 -59.03 23.67
CA LEU A 213 -5.66 -60.03 24.68
C LEU A 213 -7.03 -60.64 24.40
#